data_AF-A0A7S1BZC9-F1
#
_entry.id   AF-A0A7S1BZC9-F1
#
_cell.length_a   1.000
_cell.length_b   1.000
_cell.length_c   1.000
_cell.angle_alpha   90.00
_cell.angle_beta   90.00
_cell.angle_gamma   90.00
#
_symmetry.space_group_name_H-M   'P 1'
#
loop_
_entity.id
_entity.type
_entity.pdbx_description
1 polymer ?
#
loop_
_entity_poly.entity_id
_entity_poly.type
_entity_poly.pdbx_seq_one_letter_code
_entity_poly.pdbx_strand_id
1 'polypeptide(L)'
;ESLVPPSPPVADVPPGGGDPGSVLLSMWNRGKRSLNLGLTNVEIAELRYQGLYQFTDLSKDFFFSYAYDLTRPLQENFLRGTLRPFPPPPPKDMYAWNHFLTRQLEECTGGMTAGYWICPLVHGSYIQRKINDYGRSLSLILLARRSRHFAGTRYLKRGVSDQGKVANDVEHEQIVHDETTSAASGTFSSYLQMRGSIPTYWTQESSVTMPKPPIVLNRVDPTYQATRAHFADLLKRYGSPIVVLDLVKQSEKREREVIVGDEYRNAVEHLNSSIDDDHKIRYCALDYSHVSKHRSLNVSSALNEVATWAVNLTGFFCSAPRWRILRDGRVKPFDPDDVPPLPPQDA
;
A
#
# COMPACT_ATOMS: atom_id res chain seq x y z
N GLU A 1 -6.17 -7.22 20.96
CA GLU A 1 -5.01 -6.56 21.57
C GLU A 1 -4.65 -5.33 20.76
N SER A 2 -4.32 -4.21 21.41
CA SER A 2 -3.97 -2.95 20.75
C SER A 2 -2.60 -3.06 20.07
N LEU A 3 -2.46 -2.57 18.83
CA LEU A 3 -1.14 -2.44 18.19
C LEU A 3 -0.23 -1.53 19.00
N VAL A 4 1.03 -1.93 19.14
CA VAL A 4 2.02 -1.23 19.94
C VAL A 4 2.90 -0.41 18.97
N PRO A 5 2.89 0.93 19.05
CA PRO A 5 3.93 1.70 18.37
C PRO A 5 5.29 1.39 19.03
N PRO A 6 6.39 1.33 18.26
CA PRO A 6 7.72 1.16 18.85
C PRO A 6 7.97 2.23 19.92
N SER A 7 8.29 1.80 21.13
CA SER A 7 8.78 2.71 22.16
C SER A 7 10.12 3.29 21.72
N PRO A 8 10.38 4.60 21.92
CA PRO A 8 11.69 5.16 21.64
C PRO A 8 12.73 4.44 22.52
N PRO A 9 13.96 4.21 22.02
CA PRO A 9 15.02 3.67 22.84
C PRO A 9 15.24 4.63 24.01
N VAL A 10 15.10 4.12 25.25
CA VAL A 10 15.53 4.84 26.45
C VAL A 10 17.05 4.83 26.42
N ALA A 11 17.64 5.85 25.81
CA ALA A 11 19.05 6.11 25.96
C ALA A 11 19.24 6.69 27.37
N ASP A 12 19.73 5.88 28.30
CA ASP A 12 20.31 6.36 29.54
C ASP A 12 21.55 7.20 29.20
N VAL A 13 21.35 8.50 29.00
CA VAL A 13 22.46 9.45 28.83
C VAL A 13 22.98 9.79 30.23
N PRO A 14 24.25 9.49 30.56
CA PRO A 14 24.82 9.88 31.84
C PRO A 14 24.82 11.41 31.97
N PRO A 15 24.50 11.97 33.16
CA PRO A 15 24.40 13.41 33.34
C PRO A 15 25.80 14.02 33.27
N GLY A 16 26.15 14.58 32.11
CA GLY A 16 27.42 15.29 31.90
C GLY A 16 28.05 15.15 30.52
N GLY A 17 27.60 14.20 29.68
CA GLY A 17 28.01 14.12 28.28
C GLY A 17 26.91 14.69 27.39
N GLY A 18 27.19 15.80 26.69
CA GLY A 18 26.27 16.27 25.65
C GLY A 18 26.00 15.14 24.65
N ASP A 19 24.73 14.87 24.36
CA ASP A 19 24.33 13.84 23.39
C ASP A 19 25.10 14.08 22.08
N PRO A 20 25.95 13.14 21.63
CA PRO A 20 26.64 13.25 20.35
C PRO A 20 25.65 13.50 19.21
N GLY A 21 24.44 12.94 19.29
CA GLY A 21 23.35 13.19 18.37
C GLY A 21 22.95 14.66 18.28
N SER A 22 22.86 15.36 19.41
CA SER A 22 22.54 16.80 19.46
C SER A 22 23.60 17.69 18.79
N VAL A 23 24.88 17.37 18.97
CA VAL A 23 26.00 18.09 18.33
C VAL A 23 25.98 17.84 16.83
N LEU A 24 25.74 16.60 16.41
CA LEU A 24 25.68 16.19 15.01
C LEU A 24 24.48 16.78 14.26
N LEU A 25 23.30 16.81 14.88
CA LEU A 25 22.11 17.46 14.36
C LEU A 25 22.35 18.98 14.20
N SER A 26 23.09 19.59 15.14
CA SER A 26 23.49 20.99 15.04
C SER A 26 24.50 21.26 13.93
N MET A 27 25.36 20.29 13.60
CA MET A 27 26.34 20.40 12.49
C MET A 27 25.66 20.24 11.13
N TRP A 28 24.68 19.33 11.02
CA TRP A 28 23.85 19.16 9.84
C TRP A 28 23.02 20.41 9.53
N ASN A 29 22.31 20.95 10.53
CA ASN A 29 21.49 22.15 10.38
C ASN A 29 22.31 23.41 10.04
N ARG A 30 23.61 23.42 10.35
CA ARG A 30 24.51 24.55 10.03
C ARG A 30 25.23 24.42 8.69
N GLY A 31 25.00 23.35 7.91
CA GLY A 31 25.53 23.21 6.55
C GLY A 31 27.06 23.32 6.42
N LYS A 32 27.81 23.08 7.50
CA LYS A 32 29.26 23.32 7.52
C LYS A 32 29.98 22.17 6.81
N ARG A 33 30.56 22.47 5.65
CA ARG A 33 31.68 21.71 5.09
C ARG A 33 32.81 21.69 6.12
N SER A 34 33.27 20.50 6.49
CA SER A 34 34.62 20.23 6.99
C SER A 34 35.22 21.39 7.81
N LEU A 35 34.69 21.67 8.99
CA LEU A 35 35.49 22.36 9.98
C LEU A 35 36.56 21.36 10.43
N ASN A 36 37.82 21.58 10.07
CA ASN A 36 39.08 21.09 10.67
C ASN A 36 39.03 19.94 11.71
N LEU A 37 38.27 18.87 11.46
CA LEU A 37 38.12 17.74 12.38
C LEU A 37 39.05 16.57 12.02
N GLY A 38 39.86 16.71 10.97
CA GLY A 38 40.78 15.66 10.52
C GLY A 38 40.10 14.38 10.02
N LEU A 39 38.78 14.41 9.80
CA LEU A 39 38.00 13.25 9.41
C LEU A 39 38.27 12.86 7.95
N THR A 40 38.39 11.56 7.73
CA THR A 40 38.44 10.93 6.41
C THR A 40 37.11 11.10 5.67
N ASN A 41 37.15 10.93 4.34
CA ASN A 41 35.94 10.96 3.52
C ASN A 41 34.92 9.88 3.91
N VAL A 42 35.39 8.74 4.45
CA VAL A 42 34.54 7.64 4.92
C VAL A 42 33.79 8.07 6.18
N GLU A 43 34.48 8.64 7.16
CA GLU A 43 33.85 9.13 8.39
C GLU A 43 32.85 10.26 8.08
N ILE A 44 33.19 11.17 7.15
CA ILE A 44 32.25 12.21 6.70
C ILE A 44 31.01 11.58 6.06
N ALA A 45 31.16 10.55 5.23
CA ALA A 45 30.03 9.86 4.62
C ALA A 45 29.18 9.13 5.66
N GLU A 46 29.81 8.44 6.61
CA GLU A 46 29.14 7.74 7.71
C GLU A 46 28.31 8.71 8.56
N LEU A 47 28.88 9.86 8.94
CA LEU A 47 28.16 10.88 9.69
C LEU A 47 26.92 11.41 8.93
N ARG A 48 27.02 11.52 7.59
CA ARG A 48 25.86 11.89 6.77
C ARG A 48 24.79 10.80 6.77
N TYR A 49 25.18 9.53 6.67
CA TYR A 49 24.24 8.41 6.74
C TYR A 49 23.56 8.30 8.11
N GLN A 50 24.33 8.47 9.19
CA GLN A 50 23.79 8.51 10.55
C GLN A 50 22.77 9.65 10.71
N GLY A 51 23.09 10.85 10.23
CA GLY A 51 22.16 11.97 10.21
C GLY A 51 20.88 11.68 9.44
N LEU A 52 20.98 11.06 8.25
CA LEU A 52 19.82 10.64 7.46
C LEU A 52 18.97 9.58 8.19
N TYR A 53 19.61 8.63 8.87
CA TYR A 53 18.91 7.61 9.64
C TYR A 53 18.17 8.19 10.85
N GLN A 54 18.76 9.18 11.54
CA GLN A 54 18.14 9.86 12.67
C GLN A 54 16.86 10.64 12.31
N PHE A 55 16.66 11.00 11.04
CA PHE A 55 15.37 11.57 10.59
C PHE A 55 14.24 10.53 10.54
N THR A 56 14.57 9.23 10.59
CA THR A 56 13.57 8.16 10.62
C THR A 56 13.14 7.90 12.06
N ASP A 57 12.01 8.50 12.43
CA ASP A 57 11.40 8.27 13.74
C ASP A 57 10.57 6.99 13.72
N LEU A 58 11.11 5.90 14.27
CA LEU A 58 10.43 4.61 14.33
C LEU A 58 9.17 4.63 15.22
N SER A 59 8.98 5.64 16.06
CA SER A 59 7.76 5.77 16.88
C SER A 59 6.56 6.30 16.10
N LYS A 60 6.79 6.84 14.88
CA LYS A 60 5.76 7.43 14.02
C LYS A 60 5.58 6.60 12.77
N ASP A 61 4.32 6.29 12.45
CA ASP A 61 3.94 5.61 11.20
C ASP A 61 4.50 4.18 11.03
N PHE A 62 5.13 3.60 12.06
CA PHE A 62 5.55 2.20 12.09
C PHE A 62 4.73 1.40 13.11
N PHE A 63 4.34 0.20 12.70
CA PHE A 63 3.50 -0.68 13.49
C PHE A 63 4.02 -2.11 13.44
N PHE A 64 3.87 -2.83 14.54
CA PHE A 64 4.16 -4.26 14.63
C PHE A 64 3.17 -4.93 15.59
N SER A 65 3.15 -6.25 15.58
CA SER A 65 2.47 -7.04 16.59
C SER A 65 3.27 -8.32 16.85
N TYR A 66 3.37 -8.70 18.11
CA TYR A 66 4.03 -9.94 18.51
C TYR A 66 3.21 -11.18 18.17
N ALA A 67 1.88 -11.05 18.14
CA ALA A 67 0.95 -12.17 17.98
C ALA A 67 0.29 -12.20 16.58
N TYR A 68 0.30 -11.08 15.86
CA TYR A 68 -0.37 -10.95 14.58
C TYR A 68 0.58 -10.43 13.50
N ASP A 69 0.55 -11.06 12.34
CA ASP A 69 1.42 -10.70 11.23
C ASP A 69 0.79 -9.58 10.40
N LEU A 70 1.21 -8.34 10.68
CA LEU A 70 0.77 -7.15 9.97
C LEU A 70 1.29 -7.07 8.52
N THR A 71 2.21 -7.94 8.09
CA THR A 71 2.68 -7.94 6.69
C THR A 71 1.69 -8.60 5.74
N ARG A 72 0.60 -9.18 6.26
CA ARG A 72 -0.41 -9.92 5.50
C ARG A 72 -1.81 -9.35 5.74
N PRO A 73 -2.69 -9.43 4.74
CA PRO A 73 -4.10 -9.13 4.94
C PRO A 73 -4.77 -10.19 5.83
N LEU A 74 -5.90 -9.81 6.42
CA LEU A 74 -6.70 -10.64 7.31
C LEU A 74 -7.10 -11.98 6.68
N GLN A 75 -7.48 -11.96 5.40
CA GLN A 75 -7.82 -13.18 4.66
C GLN A 75 -6.67 -14.20 4.67
N GLU A 76 -5.44 -13.76 4.37
CA GLU A 76 -4.28 -14.64 4.38
C GLU A 76 -3.97 -15.14 5.79
N ASN A 77 -4.05 -14.27 6.80
CA ASN A 77 -3.81 -14.64 8.19
C ASN A 77 -4.85 -15.64 8.71
N PHE A 78 -6.12 -15.48 8.32
CA PHE A 78 -7.21 -16.39 8.68
C PHE A 78 -7.00 -17.77 8.05
N LEU A 79 -6.68 -17.82 6.75
CA LEU A 79 -6.36 -19.08 6.06
C LEU A 79 -5.15 -19.76 6.69
N ARG A 80 -4.10 -19.00 7.03
CA ARG A 80 -2.91 -19.53 7.70
C ARG A 80 -3.23 -20.11 9.07
N GLY A 81 -4.03 -19.41 9.89
CA GLY A 81 -4.44 -19.89 11.20
C GLY A 81 -5.26 -21.18 11.14
N THR A 82 -6.05 -21.33 10.06
CA THR A 82 -6.86 -22.53 9.79
C THR A 82 -6.01 -23.69 9.29
N LEU A 83 -5.16 -23.45 8.28
CA LEU A 83 -4.35 -24.48 7.64
C LEU A 83 -3.13 -24.90 8.46
N ARG A 84 -2.67 -24.06 9.39
CA ARG A 84 -1.48 -24.27 10.25
C ARG A 84 -0.28 -24.84 9.48
N PRO A 85 0.17 -24.17 8.39
CA PRO A 85 1.28 -24.68 7.58
C PRO A 85 2.56 -24.82 8.43
N PHE A 86 3.30 -25.90 8.20
CA PHE A 86 4.59 -26.16 8.85
C PHE A 86 5.70 -26.40 7.80
N PRO A 87 6.83 -25.67 7.87
CA PRO A 87 7.09 -24.54 8.77
C PRO A 87 6.16 -23.34 8.47
N PRO A 88 5.95 -22.43 9.44
CA PRO A 88 5.18 -21.22 9.19
C PRO A 88 5.85 -20.40 8.09
N PRO A 89 5.08 -19.85 7.13
CA PRO A 89 5.65 -19.06 6.05
C PRO A 89 6.27 -17.75 6.59
N PRO A 90 7.42 -17.31 6.06
CA PRO A 90 8.08 -16.10 6.53
C PRO A 90 7.20 -14.87 6.28
N PRO A 91 7.35 -13.75 7.03
CA PRO A 91 6.71 -12.47 6.75
C PRO A 91 6.81 -12.04 5.28
N LYS A 92 5.84 -11.28 4.77
CA LYS A 92 5.92 -10.74 3.40
C LYS A 92 7.00 -9.66 3.37
N ASP A 93 8.15 -9.97 2.77
CA ASP A 93 9.29 -9.05 2.61
C ASP A 93 8.87 -7.65 2.14
N MET A 94 7.95 -7.59 1.17
CA MET A 94 7.44 -6.33 0.60
C MET A 94 6.98 -5.32 1.65
N TYR A 95 6.38 -5.77 2.76
CA TYR A 95 5.86 -4.91 3.82
C TYR A 95 6.74 -4.92 5.08
N ALA A 96 7.80 -5.72 5.13
CA ALA A 96 8.77 -5.74 6.21
C ALA A 96 9.81 -4.62 6.01
N TRP A 97 9.52 -3.43 6.51
CA TRP A 97 10.38 -2.25 6.32
C TRP A 97 11.81 -2.47 6.82
N ASN A 98 11.95 -3.13 7.98
CA ASN A 98 13.24 -3.46 8.59
C ASN A 98 13.94 -4.70 8.00
N HIS A 99 13.48 -5.22 6.85
CA HIS A 99 14.09 -6.39 6.21
C HIS A 99 15.60 -6.20 5.97
N PHE A 100 16.02 -5.03 5.45
CA PHE A 100 17.45 -4.77 5.22
C PHE A 100 18.27 -4.74 6.51
N LEU A 101 17.68 -4.24 7.61
CA LEU A 101 18.34 -4.14 8.92
C LEU A 101 18.50 -5.51 9.59
N THR A 102 17.59 -6.44 9.29
CA THR A 102 17.49 -7.74 9.97
C THR A 102 18.06 -8.90 9.16
N ARG A 103 18.34 -8.72 7.86
CA ARG A 103 18.84 -9.78 6.96
C ARG A 103 20.07 -10.54 7.47
N GLN A 104 21.06 -9.86 8.06
CA GLN A 104 22.26 -10.51 8.58
C GLN A 104 21.95 -11.35 9.82
N LEU A 105 21.03 -10.88 10.66
CA LEU A 105 20.58 -11.63 11.83
C LEU A 105 19.79 -12.87 11.37
N GLU A 106 18.95 -12.74 10.35
CA GLU A 106 18.22 -13.86 9.72
C GLU A 106 19.18 -14.91 9.15
N GLU A 107 20.20 -14.48 8.40
CA GLU A 107 21.25 -15.33 7.84
C GLU A 107 22.02 -16.10 8.94
N CYS A 108 22.39 -15.42 10.04
CA CYS A 108 23.15 -16.03 11.13
C CYS A 108 22.34 -16.96 12.03
N THR A 109 21.05 -16.67 12.26
CA THR A 109 20.20 -17.45 13.18
C THR A 109 19.49 -18.63 12.50
N GLY A 110 19.35 -18.59 11.17
CA GLY A 110 18.61 -19.58 10.39
C GLY A 110 17.10 -19.38 10.50
N GLY A 111 16.37 -19.77 9.45
CA GLY A 111 14.96 -19.36 9.25
C GLY A 111 13.98 -19.69 10.39
N MET A 112 14.14 -20.82 11.08
CA MET A 112 13.24 -21.17 12.20
C MET A 112 13.53 -20.36 13.47
N THR A 113 14.80 -20.08 13.77
CA THR A 113 15.19 -19.33 14.98
C THR A 113 15.02 -17.83 14.77
N ALA A 114 15.19 -17.36 13.53
CA ALA A 114 14.99 -15.97 13.15
C ALA A 114 13.63 -15.42 13.58
N GLY A 115 12.57 -16.23 13.52
CA GLY A 115 11.22 -15.83 13.93
C GLY A 115 11.06 -15.45 15.41
N TYR A 116 11.98 -15.86 16.28
CA TYR A 116 11.99 -15.45 17.70
C TYR A 116 12.67 -14.10 17.94
N TRP A 117 13.56 -13.69 17.03
CA TRP A 117 14.38 -12.49 17.16
C TRP A 117 13.92 -11.36 16.25
N ILE A 118 13.26 -11.69 15.14
CA ILE A 118 12.92 -10.75 14.08
C ILE A 118 11.41 -10.50 14.10
N CYS A 119 11.05 -9.27 14.48
CA CYS A 119 9.69 -8.75 14.36
C CYS A 119 9.62 -7.80 13.15
N PRO A 120 8.78 -8.07 12.14
CA PRO A 120 8.60 -7.18 11.01
C PRO A 120 7.97 -5.85 11.42
N LEU A 121 8.62 -4.75 11.05
CA LEU A 121 8.05 -3.41 11.16
C LEU A 121 7.32 -3.06 9.87
N VAL A 122 6.05 -2.66 9.98
CA VAL A 122 5.24 -2.21 8.85
C VAL A 122 5.13 -0.69 8.89
N HIS A 123 5.52 -0.05 7.79
CA HIS A 123 5.37 1.40 7.65
C HIS A 123 4.02 1.74 6.99
N GLY A 124 3.31 2.73 7.51
CA GLY A 124 2.03 3.17 6.97
C GLY A 124 1.13 3.80 8.04
N SER A 125 -0.08 3.30 8.21
CA SER A 125 -1.02 3.87 9.19
C SER A 125 -1.90 2.80 9.81
N TYR A 126 -2.24 2.96 11.08
CA TYR A 126 -3.23 2.15 11.76
C TYR A 126 -4.23 3.04 12.49
N ILE A 127 -5.51 2.78 12.27
CA ILE A 127 -6.60 3.46 12.97
C ILE A 127 -7.61 2.39 13.36
N GLN A 128 -8.02 2.37 14.63
CA GLN A 128 -9.13 1.54 15.10
C GLN A 128 -10.16 2.41 15.80
N ARG A 129 -11.43 2.20 15.49
CA ARG A 129 -12.55 2.85 16.16
C ARG A 129 -13.65 1.85 16.46
N LYS A 130 -14.19 1.92 17.67
CA LYS A 130 -15.41 1.21 18.04
C LYS A 130 -16.63 2.03 17.63
N ILE A 131 -17.60 1.38 17.03
CA ILE A 131 -18.89 1.94 16.62
C ILE A 131 -19.99 1.06 17.19
N ASN A 132 -21.10 1.69 17.60
CA ASN A 132 -22.28 0.98 18.08
C ASN A 132 -23.40 1.17 17.06
N ASP A 133 -23.86 0.08 16.46
CA ASP A 133 -24.93 0.04 15.47
C ASP A 133 -26.12 -0.77 16.02
N TYR A 134 -27.14 -0.08 16.56
CA TYR A 134 -28.37 -0.69 17.10
C TYR A 134 -28.15 -1.90 18.03
N GLY A 135 -27.21 -1.78 18.98
CA GLY A 135 -26.86 -2.85 19.92
C GLY A 135 -25.71 -3.74 19.45
N ARG A 136 -25.22 -3.55 18.22
CA ARG A 136 -23.99 -4.19 17.73
C ARG A 136 -22.76 -3.33 17.97
N SER A 137 -21.86 -3.78 18.85
CA SER A 137 -20.50 -3.23 19.01
C SER A 137 -19.60 -3.75 17.89
N LEU A 138 -19.26 -2.89 16.94
CA LEU A 138 -18.33 -3.19 15.86
C LEU A 138 -17.01 -2.44 16.06
N SER A 139 -15.90 -3.06 15.73
CA SER A 139 -14.60 -2.43 15.63
C SER A 139 -14.23 -2.25 14.16
N LEU A 140 -14.20 -1.00 13.71
CA LEU A 140 -13.68 -0.60 12.39
C LEU A 140 -12.19 -0.34 12.49
N ILE A 141 -11.40 -1.06 11.70
CA ILE A 141 -9.95 -0.95 11.64
C ILE A 141 -9.56 -0.57 10.21
N LEU A 142 -8.73 0.45 10.07
CA LEU A 142 -8.09 0.84 8.83
C LEU A 142 -6.58 0.66 8.99
N LEU A 143 -6.01 -0.23 8.19
CA LEU A 143 -4.58 -0.51 8.16
C LEU A 143 -4.04 -0.17 6.77
N ALA A 144 -2.98 0.63 6.71
CA ALA A 144 -2.26 0.90 5.47
C ALA A 144 -0.83 0.40 5.60
N ARG A 145 -0.36 -0.35 4.60
CA ARG A 145 0.95 -1.00 4.57
C ARG A 145 1.69 -0.53 3.33
N ARG A 146 2.76 0.21 3.52
CA ARG A 146 3.59 0.74 2.45
C ARG A 146 4.69 -0.24 2.09
N SER A 147 4.79 -0.55 0.80
CA SER A 147 5.88 -1.36 0.26
C SER A 147 7.23 -0.70 0.50
N ARG A 148 8.23 -1.51 0.86
CA ARG A 148 9.63 -1.09 0.92
C ARG A 148 10.30 -1.05 -0.45
N HIS A 149 9.74 -1.76 -1.44
CA HIS A 149 10.32 -1.80 -2.79
C HIS A 149 10.07 -0.49 -3.54
N PHE A 150 11.06 -0.09 -4.33
CA PHE A 150 11.05 1.15 -5.11
C PHE A 150 10.64 2.39 -4.28
N ALA A 151 10.94 2.35 -2.99
CA ALA A 151 10.74 3.46 -2.07
C ALA A 151 11.74 4.59 -2.36
N GLY A 152 11.32 5.81 -2.09
CA GLY A 152 12.15 7.01 -2.22
C GLY A 152 11.30 8.26 -2.11
N THR A 153 11.96 9.42 -2.16
CA THR A 153 11.29 10.71 -2.03
C THR A 153 10.39 10.99 -3.23
N ARG A 154 9.28 11.70 -2.96
CA ARG A 154 8.37 12.18 -4.00
C ARG A 154 9.17 12.99 -5.03
N TYR A 155 8.85 12.82 -6.32
CA TYR A 155 9.56 13.42 -7.47
C TYR A 155 10.87 12.73 -7.88
N LEU A 156 11.62 12.11 -6.96
CA LEU A 156 12.78 11.28 -7.33
C LEU A 156 12.39 9.84 -7.70
N LYS A 157 11.32 9.33 -7.10
CA LYS A 157 10.77 8.00 -7.42
C LYS A 157 9.31 8.13 -7.83
N ARG A 158 9.05 7.91 -9.13
CA ARG A 158 7.74 7.81 -9.77
C ARG A 158 7.80 6.73 -10.85
N GLY A 159 6.64 6.27 -11.30
CA GLY A 159 6.53 5.20 -12.26
C GLY A 159 6.81 3.83 -11.66
N VAL A 160 7.36 2.97 -12.51
CA VAL A 160 7.69 1.57 -12.23
C VAL A 160 9.19 1.33 -12.31
N SER A 161 9.69 0.36 -11.55
CA SER A 161 11.04 -0.18 -11.68
C SER A 161 11.11 -1.26 -12.77
N ASP A 162 12.33 -1.64 -13.17
CA ASP A 162 12.54 -2.75 -14.12
C ASP A 162 12.00 -4.10 -13.61
N GLN A 163 11.81 -4.23 -12.29
CA GLN A 163 11.25 -5.42 -11.66
C GLN A 163 9.72 -5.36 -11.51
N GLY A 164 9.05 -4.35 -12.08
CA GLY A 164 7.59 -4.18 -11.97
C GLY A 164 7.13 -3.62 -10.62
N LYS A 165 8.04 -3.08 -9.79
CA LYS A 165 7.68 -2.49 -8.49
C LYS A 165 7.41 -0.99 -8.66
N VAL A 166 6.20 -0.55 -8.31
CA VAL A 166 5.78 0.85 -8.48
C VAL A 166 6.11 1.70 -7.26
N ALA A 167 6.31 2.99 -7.50
CA ALA A 167 6.59 3.92 -6.41
C ALA A 167 5.31 4.16 -5.60
N ASN A 168 5.46 4.35 -4.29
CA ASN A 168 4.33 4.55 -3.36
C ASN A 168 3.26 3.44 -3.44
N ASP A 169 3.67 2.18 -3.64
CA ASP A 169 2.80 1.00 -3.52
C ASP A 169 2.35 0.87 -2.05
N VAL A 170 1.05 1.06 -1.81
CA VAL A 170 0.41 1.01 -0.49
C VAL A 170 -0.83 0.13 -0.58
N GLU A 171 -0.90 -0.84 0.32
CA GLU A 171 -2.08 -1.67 0.55
C GLU A 171 -2.91 -1.08 1.68
N HIS A 172 -4.15 -0.76 1.38
CA HIS A 172 -5.15 -0.30 2.34
C HIS A 172 -6.09 -1.46 2.64
N GLU A 173 -6.30 -1.74 3.92
CA GLU A 173 -7.21 -2.76 4.39
C GLU A 173 -8.21 -2.17 5.36
N GLN A 174 -9.49 -2.31 5.02
CA GLN A 174 -10.59 -2.02 5.92
C GLN A 174 -11.08 -3.32 6.54
N ILE A 175 -10.93 -3.45 7.85
CA ILE A 175 -11.42 -4.59 8.62
C ILE A 175 -12.59 -4.13 9.49
N VAL A 176 -13.67 -4.90 9.48
CA VAL A 176 -14.79 -4.76 10.41
C VAL A 176 -14.84 -6.03 11.26
N HIS A 177 -14.80 -5.86 12.58
CA HIS A 177 -14.93 -6.95 13.54
C HIS A 177 -16.20 -6.73 14.37
N ASP A 178 -17.10 -7.71 14.36
CA ASP A 178 -18.26 -7.70 15.24
C ASP A 178 -17.87 -8.27 16.62
N GLU A 179 -17.83 -7.41 17.62
CA GLU A 179 -17.47 -7.75 19.00
C GLU A 179 -18.67 -8.23 19.83
N THR A 180 -19.89 -8.22 19.28
CA THR A 180 -21.08 -8.62 20.04
C THR A 180 -21.24 -10.11 20.20
N THR A 181 -20.85 -10.85 19.17
CA THR A 181 -20.98 -12.28 19.18
C THR A 181 -19.75 -12.83 19.88
N SER A 182 -19.92 -13.28 21.12
CA SER A 182 -18.89 -13.99 21.92
C SER A 182 -18.57 -15.39 21.39
N ALA A 183 -18.93 -15.69 20.13
CA ALA A 183 -18.54 -16.92 19.47
C ALA A 183 -17.02 -17.00 19.45
N ALA A 184 -16.48 -18.20 19.72
CA ALA A 184 -15.06 -18.48 19.85
C ALA A 184 -14.21 -18.07 18.61
N SER A 185 -14.86 -17.78 17.48
CA SER A 185 -14.29 -17.10 16.33
C SER A 185 -15.14 -15.85 16.03
N GLY A 186 -14.63 -14.66 16.37
CA GLY A 186 -15.32 -13.39 16.04
C GLY A 186 -15.68 -13.28 14.56
N THR A 187 -16.72 -12.51 14.25
CA THR A 187 -17.13 -12.25 12.86
C THR A 187 -16.30 -11.11 12.31
N PHE A 188 -15.47 -11.41 11.31
CA PHE A 188 -14.61 -10.46 10.65
C PHE A 188 -15.00 -10.29 9.18
N SER A 189 -14.87 -9.08 8.68
CA SER A 189 -14.84 -8.79 7.24
C SER A 189 -13.62 -7.95 6.91
N SER A 190 -13.02 -8.16 5.74
CA SER A 190 -11.89 -7.38 5.27
C SER A 190 -12.01 -7.04 3.78
N TYR A 191 -11.74 -5.79 3.43
CA TYR A 191 -11.68 -5.32 2.04
C TYR A 191 -10.34 -4.64 1.79
N LEU A 192 -9.70 -4.99 0.66
CA LEU A 192 -8.39 -4.49 0.27
C LEU A 192 -8.50 -3.52 -0.91
N GLN A 193 -7.71 -2.45 -0.85
CA GLN A 193 -7.51 -1.53 -1.97
C GLN A 193 -6.02 -1.22 -2.11
N MET A 194 -5.55 -1.19 -3.35
CA MET A 194 -4.18 -0.81 -3.64
C MET A 194 -4.11 0.61 -4.19
N ARG A 195 -3.08 1.33 -3.77
CA ARG A 195 -2.71 2.62 -4.34
C ARG A 195 -1.25 2.59 -4.70
N GLY A 196 -0.92 2.99 -5.92
CA GLY A 196 0.46 3.05 -6.40
C GLY A 196 0.65 4.12 -7.45
N SER A 197 1.90 4.36 -7.83
CA SER A 197 2.21 5.12 -9.03
C SER A 197 1.72 4.37 -10.28
N ILE A 198 1.37 5.12 -11.32
CA ILE A 198 1.07 4.56 -12.65
C ILE A 198 2.26 3.70 -13.10
N PRO A 199 2.05 2.43 -13.50
CA PRO A 199 3.10 1.44 -13.74
C PRO A 199 3.79 1.59 -15.11
N THR A 200 4.15 2.81 -15.48
CA THR A 200 4.90 3.14 -16.69
C THR A 200 6.18 3.89 -16.32
N TYR A 201 7.12 4.03 -17.26
CA TYR A 201 8.36 4.77 -17.02
C TYR A 201 8.11 6.27 -17.18
N TRP A 202 7.96 6.97 -16.06
CA TRP A 202 7.80 8.42 -16.06
C TRP A 202 8.43 9.09 -14.85
N THR A 203 8.89 10.32 -15.07
CA THR A 203 9.48 11.17 -14.04
C THR A 203 8.79 12.52 -14.00
N GLN A 204 9.01 13.21 -12.89
CA GLN A 204 8.58 14.58 -12.70
C GLN A 204 9.60 15.24 -11.78
N GLU A 205 10.66 15.77 -12.37
CA GLU A 205 11.75 16.37 -11.60
C GLU A 205 11.28 17.65 -10.91
N SER A 206 11.40 17.69 -9.58
CA SER A 206 11.05 18.88 -8.83
C SER A 206 11.99 20.02 -9.17
N SER A 207 11.43 21.20 -9.45
CA SER A 207 12.20 22.44 -9.62
C SER A 207 11.72 23.47 -8.60
N VAL A 208 12.66 24.16 -7.96
CA VAL A 208 12.37 25.27 -7.04
C VAL A 208 11.69 26.42 -7.78
N THR A 209 12.02 26.61 -9.07
CA THR A 209 11.53 27.73 -9.88
C THR A 209 10.24 27.40 -10.63
N MET A 210 9.88 26.12 -10.80
CA MET A 210 8.66 25.70 -11.47
C MET A 210 7.69 25.01 -10.51
N PRO A 211 6.59 25.67 -10.10
CA PRO A 211 5.60 25.09 -9.18
C PRO A 211 4.94 23.81 -9.69
N LYS A 212 4.87 23.64 -11.02
CA LYS A 212 4.27 22.47 -11.70
C LYS A 212 5.27 21.91 -12.71
N PRO A 213 6.27 21.14 -12.25
CA PRO A 213 7.25 20.55 -13.14
C PRO A 213 6.57 19.65 -14.19
N PRO A 214 7.11 19.57 -15.42
CA PRO A 214 6.55 18.72 -16.47
C PRO A 214 6.61 17.25 -16.07
N ILE A 215 5.67 16.47 -16.59
CA ILE A 215 5.76 15.00 -16.57
C ILE A 215 6.49 14.60 -17.84
N VAL A 216 7.42 13.66 -17.73
CA VAL A 216 8.21 13.18 -18.86
C VAL A 216 8.17 11.66 -18.86
N LEU A 217 7.79 11.07 -20.00
CA LEU A 217 7.97 9.65 -20.26
C LEU A 217 9.46 9.45 -20.60
N ASN A 218 10.21 8.87 -19.67
CA ASN A 218 11.67 8.87 -19.72
C ASN A 218 12.26 7.62 -20.41
N ARG A 219 11.43 6.62 -20.72
CA ARG A 219 11.83 5.40 -21.40
C ARG A 219 10.68 4.83 -22.21
N VAL A 220 10.98 4.42 -23.44
CA VAL A 220 10.06 3.67 -24.29
C VAL A 220 10.17 2.19 -23.95
N ASP A 221 9.05 1.55 -23.64
CA ASP A 221 8.93 0.10 -23.42
C ASP A 221 7.87 -0.45 -24.39
N PRO A 222 8.24 -0.81 -25.63
CA PRO A 222 7.28 -1.20 -26.67
C PRO A 222 6.41 -2.42 -26.32
N THR A 223 6.89 -3.24 -25.38
CA THR A 223 6.24 -4.49 -24.96
C THR A 223 5.63 -4.41 -23.57
N TYR A 224 5.70 -3.24 -22.92
CA TYR A 224 5.21 -2.98 -21.58
C TYR A 224 5.66 -4.05 -20.56
N GLN A 225 6.93 -4.46 -20.61
CA GLN A 225 7.49 -5.52 -19.75
C GLN A 225 7.39 -5.17 -18.26
N ALA A 226 7.73 -3.93 -17.89
CA ALA A 226 7.67 -3.53 -16.49
C ALA A 226 6.22 -3.44 -15.98
N THR A 227 5.31 -2.95 -16.82
CA THR A 227 3.87 -2.94 -16.53
C THR A 227 3.31 -4.36 -16.42
N ARG A 228 3.75 -5.28 -17.28
CA ARG A 228 3.39 -6.70 -17.24
C ARG A 228 3.86 -7.36 -15.97
N ALA A 229 5.10 -7.13 -15.57
CA ALA A 229 5.63 -7.63 -14.30
C ALA A 229 4.83 -7.10 -13.10
N HIS A 230 4.42 -5.82 -13.16
CA HIS A 230 3.56 -5.23 -12.13
C HIS A 230 2.20 -5.92 -12.02
N PHE A 231 1.47 -6.09 -13.13
CA PHE A 231 0.16 -6.75 -13.10
C PHE A 231 0.25 -8.24 -12.80
N ALA A 232 1.31 -8.93 -13.22
CA ALA A 232 1.57 -10.31 -12.83
C ALA A 232 1.76 -10.44 -11.30
N ASP A 233 2.47 -9.51 -10.69
CA ASP A 233 2.62 -9.42 -9.23
C ASP A 233 1.28 -9.13 -8.52
N LEU A 234 0.46 -8.22 -9.07
CA LEU A 234 -0.89 -7.96 -8.54
C LEU A 234 -1.81 -9.20 -8.65
N LEU A 235 -1.85 -9.87 -9.79
CA LEU A 235 -2.62 -11.10 -9.99
C LEU A 235 -2.17 -12.21 -9.05
N LYS A 236 -0.85 -12.34 -8.81
CA LYS A 236 -0.31 -13.29 -7.83
C LYS A 236 -0.73 -12.97 -6.40
N ARG A 237 -0.87 -11.68 -6.05
CA ARG A 237 -1.25 -11.24 -4.70
C ARG A 237 -2.76 -11.32 -4.44
N TYR A 238 -3.58 -10.87 -5.39
CA TYR A 238 -5.01 -10.63 -5.17
C TYR A 238 -5.93 -11.49 -6.03
N GLY A 239 -5.39 -12.20 -7.02
CA GLY A 239 -6.18 -12.94 -7.99
C GLY A 239 -6.81 -12.06 -9.06
N SER A 240 -7.73 -12.66 -9.81
CA SER A 240 -8.47 -12.02 -10.91
C SER A 240 -9.93 -11.78 -10.51
N PRO A 241 -10.58 -10.70 -11.00
CA PRO A 241 -10.04 -9.66 -11.88
C PRO A 241 -9.32 -8.54 -11.12
N ILE A 242 -8.39 -7.84 -11.80
CA ILE A 242 -7.80 -6.60 -11.29
C ILE A 242 -8.62 -5.41 -11.84
N VAL A 243 -9.11 -4.57 -10.93
CA VAL A 243 -9.84 -3.33 -11.25
C VAL A 243 -8.94 -2.13 -11.05
N VAL A 244 -8.76 -1.33 -12.10
CA VAL A 244 -7.96 -0.10 -12.11
C VAL A 244 -8.90 1.10 -12.16
N LEU A 245 -8.79 1.97 -11.18
CA LEU A 245 -9.39 3.30 -11.20
C LEU A 245 -8.30 4.35 -11.46
N ASP A 246 -8.34 4.95 -12.64
CA ASP A 246 -7.48 6.07 -13.01
C ASP A 246 -8.24 7.40 -12.86
N LEU A 247 -7.71 8.30 -12.03
CA LEU A 247 -8.26 9.63 -11.78
C LEU A 247 -7.51 10.75 -12.53
N VAL A 248 -6.55 10.39 -13.38
CA VAL A 248 -5.83 11.33 -14.24
C VAL A 248 -6.83 12.05 -15.14
N LYS A 249 -6.58 13.34 -15.36
CA LYS A 249 -7.38 14.15 -16.28
C LYS A 249 -7.33 13.57 -17.67
N GLN A 250 -8.47 13.60 -18.35
CA GLN A 250 -8.62 13.05 -19.69
C GLN A 250 -8.47 14.13 -20.77
N SER A 251 -8.63 15.41 -20.41
CA SER A 251 -8.44 16.54 -21.32
C SER A 251 -7.86 17.74 -20.61
N GLU A 252 -6.81 18.33 -21.18
CA GLU A 252 -6.17 19.54 -20.67
C GLU A 252 -5.79 20.48 -21.84
N LYS A 253 -5.93 21.80 -21.63
CA LYS A 253 -5.46 22.80 -22.63
C LYS A 253 -3.97 22.71 -22.91
N ARG A 254 -3.19 22.33 -21.89
CA ARG A 254 -1.77 22.02 -21.98
C ARG A 254 -1.60 20.63 -21.41
N GLU A 255 -1.24 19.69 -22.28
CA GLU A 255 -1.05 18.29 -21.91
C GLU A 255 0.03 18.17 -20.83
N ARG A 256 -0.35 17.58 -19.70
CA ARG A 256 0.59 17.33 -18.60
C ARG A 256 0.33 16.02 -17.91
N GLU A 257 -0.89 15.79 -17.44
CA GLU A 257 -1.27 14.52 -16.80
C GLU A 257 -1.81 13.54 -17.83
N VAL A 258 -2.49 14.06 -18.86
CA VAL A 258 -3.01 13.27 -20.00
C VAL A 258 -1.94 12.34 -20.59
N ILE A 259 -0.71 12.81 -20.78
CA ILE A 259 0.39 12.01 -21.37
C ILE A 259 0.70 10.71 -20.60
N VAL A 260 0.56 10.72 -19.26
CA VAL A 260 0.84 9.52 -18.45
C VAL A 260 -0.42 8.65 -18.30
N GLY A 261 -1.61 9.26 -18.35
CA GLY A 261 -2.88 8.53 -18.40
C GLY A 261 -3.07 7.78 -19.71
N ASP A 262 -2.75 8.40 -20.84
CA ASP A 262 -2.82 7.77 -22.16
C ASP A 262 -1.79 6.64 -22.28
N GLU A 263 -0.56 6.85 -21.81
CA GLU A 263 0.45 5.79 -21.77
C GLU A 263 0.00 4.60 -20.91
N TYR A 264 -0.69 4.86 -19.79
CA TYR A 264 -1.23 3.79 -18.95
C TYR A 264 -2.36 3.03 -19.65
N ARG A 265 -3.28 3.74 -20.31
CA ARG A 265 -4.37 3.14 -21.09
C ARG A 265 -3.79 2.24 -22.18
N ASN A 266 -2.84 2.74 -22.96
CA ASN A 266 -2.16 1.99 -24.02
C ASN A 266 -1.49 0.72 -23.47
N ALA A 267 -0.82 0.82 -22.32
CA ALA A 267 -0.21 -0.33 -21.66
C ALA A 267 -1.27 -1.39 -21.29
N VAL A 268 -2.36 -0.98 -20.65
CA VAL A 268 -3.43 -1.92 -20.23
C VAL A 268 -4.11 -2.56 -21.43
N GLU A 269 -4.38 -1.81 -22.50
CA GLU A 269 -4.94 -2.33 -23.75
C GLU A 269 -4.00 -3.35 -24.41
N HIS A 270 -2.70 -3.03 -24.48
CA HIS A 270 -1.69 -3.95 -25.00
C HIS A 270 -1.65 -5.25 -24.19
N LEU A 271 -1.67 -5.18 -22.86
CA LEU A 271 -1.70 -6.34 -21.99
C LEU A 271 -2.96 -7.18 -22.18
N ASN A 272 -4.12 -6.54 -22.20
CA ASN A 272 -5.42 -7.19 -22.38
C ASN A 272 -5.56 -7.89 -23.74
N SER A 273 -4.79 -7.53 -24.77
CA SER A 273 -4.77 -8.25 -26.04
C SER A 273 -4.33 -9.72 -25.91
N SER A 274 -3.59 -10.04 -24.84
CA SER A 274 -3.03 -11.37 -24.57
C SER A 274 -3.71 -12.12 -23.42
N ILE A 275 -4.74 -11.55 -22.80
CA ILE A 275 -5.42 -12.08 -21.62
C ILE A 275 -6.86 -12.44 -21.99
N ASP A 276 -7.33 -13.60 -21.54
CA ASP A 276 -8.71 -14.05 -21.73
C ASP A 276 -9.73 -13.05 -21.15
N ASP A 277 -10.90 -12.94 -21.78
CA ASP A 277 -11.91 -11.92 -21.47
C ASP A 277 -12.33 -11.89 -19.99
N ASP A 278 -12.37 -13.04 -19.34
CA ASP A 278 -12.73 -13.19 -17.92
C ASP A 278 -11.66 -12.63 -16.99
N HIS A 279 -10.40 -12.63 -17.43
CA HIS A 279 -9.22 -12.25 -16.65
C HIS A 279 -8.63 -10.88 -17.04
N LYS A 280 -9.22 -10.20 -18.03
CA LYS A 280 -8.79 -8.88 -18.45
C LYS A 280 -8.76 -7.89 -17.29
N ILE A 281 -7.74 -7.05 -17.30
CA ILE A 281 -7.61 -5.90 -16.39
C ILE A 281 -8.76 -4.94 -16.72
N ARG A 282 -9.59 -4.65 -15.72
CA ARG A 282 -10.76 -3.79 -15.85
C ARG A 282 -10.35 -2.34 -15.59
N TYR A 283 -10.13 -1.58 -16.67
CA TYR A 283 -9.70 -0.20 -16.60
C TYR A 283 -10.88 0.77 -16.59
N CYS A 284 -10.92 1.66 -15.60
CA CYS A 284 -11.91 2.72 -15.48
C CYS A 284 -11.18 4.06 -15.32
N ALA A 285 -11.28 4.93 -16.33
CA ALA A 285 -10.81 6.30 -16.25
C ALA A 285 -11.97 7.23 -15.85
N LEU A 286 -11.80 7.96 -14.74
CA LEU A 286 -12.74 8.93 -14.23
C LEU A 286 -12.03 10.28 -14.09
N ASP A 287 -12.33 11.24 -14.97
CA ASP A 287 -11.80 12.60 -14.86
C ASP A 287 -12.39 13.31 -13.62
N TYR A 288 -11.75 13.11 -12.48
CA TYR A 288 -12.19 13.66 -11.21
C TYR A 288 -12.27 15.18 -11.28
N SER A 289 -11.33 15.85 -11.96
CA SER A 289 -11.33 17.32 -12.06
C SER A 289 -12.49 17.83 -12.90
N HIS A 290 -12.92 17.11 -13.91
CA HIS A 290 -14.09 17.48 -14.71
C HIS A 290 -15.36 17.31 -13.86
N VAL A 291 -15.56 16.14 -13.26
CA VAL A 291 -16.74 15.85 -12.43
C VAL A 291 -16.85 16.81 -11.26
N SER A 292 -15.74 17.14 -10.59
CA SER A 292 -15.75 18.04 -9.43
C SER A 292 -16.10 19.50 -9.77
N LYS A 293 -15.93 19.92 -11.02
CA LYS A 293 -16.17 21.30 -11.47
C LYS A 293 -17.49 21.46 -12.22
N HIS A 294 -18.08 20.36 -12.68
CA HIS A 294 -19.33 20.38 -13.40
C HIS A 294 -20.50 20.62 -12.44
N ARG A 295 -21.35 21.62 -12.73
CA ARG A 295 -22.41 22.05 -11.79
C ARG A 295 -23.49 21.00 -11.54
N SER A 296 -23.72 20.10 -12.50
CA SER A 296 -24.77 19.08 -12.43
C SER A 296 -24.27 17.68 -12.07
N LEU A 297 -22.96 17.47 -11.93
CA LEU A 297 -22.40 16.16 -11.60
C LEU A 297 -22.04 16.09 -10.12
N ASN A 298 -22.16 14.90 -9.54
CA ASN A 298 -21.80 14.64 -8.16
C ASN A 298 -20.66 13.63 -8.09
N VAL A 299 -19.53 14.05 -7.53
CA VAL A 299 -18.33 13.22 -7.37
C VAL A 299 -18.61 11.98 -6.53
N SER A 300 -19.37 12.11 -5.44
CA SER A 300 -19.71 10.99 -4.57
C SER A 300 -20.56 9.96 -5.29
N SER A 301 -21.50 10.39 -6.15
CA SER A 301 -22.30 9.47 -6.97
C SER A 301 -21.42 8.69 -7.95
N ALA A 302 -20.57 9.39 -8.71
CA ALA A 302 -19.69 8.76 -9.69
C ALA A 302 -18.70 7.78 -9.03
N LEU A 303 -18.12 8.15 -7.89
CA LEU A 303 -17.25 7.26 -7.13
C LEU A 303 -18.02 6.09 -6.52
N ASN A 304 -19.27 6.28 -6.09
CA ASN A 304 -20.11 5.21 -5.55
C ASN A 304 -20.47 4.18 -6.63
N GLU A 305 -20.73 4.61 -7.86
CA GLU A 305 -20.95 3.72 -9.00
C GLU A 305 -19.71 2.86 -9.28
N VAL A 306 -18.53 3.48 -9.34
CA VAL A 306 -17.25 2.76 -9.52
C VAL A 306 -16.97 1.82 -8.36
N ALA A 307 -17.22 2.25 -7.12
CA ALA A 307 -17.02 1.43 -5.93
C ALA A 307 -17.97 0.21 -5.92
N THR A 308 -19.24 0.42 -6.24
CA THR A 308 -20.24 -0.66 -6.34
C THR A 308 -19.84 -1.67 -7.41
N TRP A 309 -19.42 -1.18 -8.58
CA TRP A 309 -18.91 -2.02 -9.66
C TRP A 309 -17.68 -2.84 -9.23
N ALA A 310 -16.68 -2.20 -8.62
CA ALA A 310 -15.46 -2.85 -8.17
C ALA A 310 -15.73 -3.92 -7.09
N VAL A 311 -16.54 -3.60 -6.08
CA VAL A 311 -16.89 -4.53 -4.99
C VAL A 311 -17.71 -5.71 -5.51
N ASN A 312 -18.63 -5.50 -6.45
CA ASN A 312 -19.41 -6.61 -7.04
C ASN A 312 -18.53 -7.56 -7.86
N LEU A 313 -17.46 -7.06 -8.49
CA LEU A 313 -16.52 -7.88 -9.26
C LEU A 313 -15.51 -8.61 -8.39
N THR A 314 -14.99 -7.97 -7.34
CA THR A 314 -13.86 -8.48 -6.54
C THR A 314 -14.30 -9.11 -5.22
N GLY A 315 -15.45 -8.72 -4.70
CA GLY A 315 -15.94 -9.12 -3.39
C GLY A 315 -15.08 -8.57 -2.24
N PHE A 316 -15.28 -9.13 -1.07
CA PHE A 316 -14.50 -8.88 0.13
C PHE A 316 -14.45 -10.16 0.98
N PHE A 317 -13.45 -10.26 1.85
CA PHE A 317 -13.31 -11.38 2.76
C PHE A 317 -14.34 -11.29 3.90
N CYS A 318 -14.95 -12.41 4.27
CA CYS A 318 -15.80 -12.54 5.44
C CYS A 318 -15.53 -13.90 6.11
N SER A 319 -15.33 -13.91 7.45
CA SER A 319 -15.13 -15.14 8.22
C SER A 319 -16.43 -15.82 8.63
N ALA A 320 -17.56 -15.11 8.57
CA ALA A 320 -18.90 -15.65 8.73
C ALA A 320 -19.42 -16.22 7.39
N PRO A 321 -20.50 -17.05 7.39
CA PRO A 321 -21.10 -17.54 6.16
C PRO A 321 -21.30 -16.39 5.17
N ARG A 322 -20.96 -16.61 3.89
CA ARG A 322 -21.11 -15.57 2.86
C ARG A 322 -22.59 -15.18 2.75
N TRP A 323 -22.86 -13.88 2.66
CA TRP A 323 -24.20 -13.33 2.42
C TRP A 323 -24.19 -12.51 1.14
N ARG A 324 -25.26 -12.60 0.34
CA ARG A 324 -25.49 -11.79 -0.86
C ARG A 324 -26.41 -10.63 -0.51
N ILE A 325 -26.05 -9.41 -0.93
CA ILE A 325 -26.90 -8.22 -0.83
C ILE A 325 -27.80 -8.17 -2.08
N LEU A 326 -29.12 -8.12 -1.87
CA LEU A 326 -30.13 -8.01 -2.91
C LEU A 326 -30.29 -6.55 -3.35
N ARG A 327 -30.92 -6.31 -4.51
CA ARG A 327 -31.15 -4.96 -5.06
C ARG A 327 -31.93 -4.02 -4.14
N ASP A 328 -32.69 -4.57 -3.20
CA ASP A 328 -33.47 -3.85 -2.19
C ASP A 328 -32.74 -3.68 -0.84
N GLY A 329 -31.46 -4.07 -0.77
CA GLY A 329 -30.63 -3.97 0.42
C GLY A 329 -30.80 -5.12 1.43
N ARG A 330 -31.70 -6.09 1.19
CA ARG A 330 -31.82 -7.29 2.05
C ARG A 330 -30.66 -8.25 1.81
N VAL A 331 -30.36 -9.10 2.80
CA VAL A 331 -29.29 -10.11 2.72
C VAL A 331 -29.83 -11.53 2.71
N LYS A 332 -29.23 -12.43 1.93
CA LYS A 332 -29.49 -13.89 1.97
C LYS A 332 -28.20 -14.69 2.01
N PRO A 333 -28.18 -15.94 2.51
CA PRO A 333 -26.99 -16.79 2.42
C PRO A 333 -26.53 -16.92 0.98
N PHE A 334 -25.22 -16.87 0.77
CA PHE A 334 -24.61 -16.99 -0.54
C PHE A 334 -24.72 -18.44 -1.01
N ASP A 335 -25.41 -18.63 -2.12
CA ASP A 335 -25.53 -19.88 -2.85
C ASP A 335 -24.67 -19.79 -4.13
N PRO A 336 -23.65 -20.65 -4.32
CA PRO A 336 -22.81 -20.65 -5.50
C PRO A 336 -23.56 -20.98 -6.80
N ASP A 337 -24.72 -21.64 -6.73
CA ASP A 337 -25.52 -22.03 -7.91
C ASP A 337 -26.47 -20.92 -8.38
N ASP A 338 -26.65 -19.88 -7.57
CA ASP A 338 -27.52 -18.74 -7.85
C ASP A 338 -26.74 -17.69 -8.65
N VAL A 339 -26.52 -17.89 -9.95
CA VAL A 339 -25.87 -16.86 -10.81
C VAL A 339 -26.85 -15.70 -11.02
N PRO A 340 -26.52 -14.44 -10.64
CA PRO A 340 -27.41 -13.32 -10.90
C PRO A 340 -27.64 -13.17 -12.40
N PRO A 341 -28.89 -12.96 -12.86
CA PRO A 341 -29.12 -12.68 -14.27
C PRO A 341 -28.35 -11.42 -14.67
N LEU A 342 -27.78 -11.45 -15.88
CA LEU A 342 -27.17 -10.29 -16.50
C LEU A 342 -28.13 -9.09 -16.39
N PRO A 343 -27.65 -7.89 -16.05
CA PRO A 343 -28.49 -6.70 -16.09
C PRO A 343 -29.12 -6.59 -17.47
N PRO A 344 -30.40 -6.19 -17.58
CA PRO A 344 -31.00 -5.92 -18.88
C PRO A 344 -30.11 -4.92 -19.61
N GLN A 345 -29.74 -5.23 -20.85
CA GLN A 345 -28.87 -4.37 -21.68
C GLN A 345 -29.58 -3.11 -22.20
N ASP A 346 -30.80 -2.83 -21.75
CA ASP A 346 -31.58 -1.66 -22.16
C ASP A 346 -32.16 -0.92 -20.95
N ALA A 347 -31.59 0.26 -20.65
CA ALA A 347 -32.27 1.44 -20.11
C ALA A 347 -31.36 2.68 -20.26
#